data_AF-A0A7C2YQB4-F1
#
_entry.id   AF-A0A7C2YQB4-F1
#
_cell.length_a   1.000
_cell.length_b   1.000
_cell.length_c   1.000
_cell.angle_alpha   90.00
_cell.angle_beta   90.00
_cell.angle_gamma   90.00
#
_symmetry.space_group_name_H-M   'P 1'
#
loop_
_entity.id
_entity.type
_entity.pdbx_description
1 polymer ?
#
loop_
_entity_poly.entity_id
_entity_poly.type
_entity_poly.pdbx_seq_one_letter_code
_entity_poly.pdbx_strand_id
1 'polypeptide(L)'
;MPAMWTRLAPGLLAALCLLVLAQPVAAQTRDQARNQAEACEATSPEWDGAAFANFISVNSLEWTPFNQMEWGWQTYVPLIQQEIGTRCDVGTVRFAQALAQFQSQRGLI
;
A
#
# COMPACT_ATOMS: atom_id res chain seq x y z
N MET A 1 25.87 -34.06 -40.22
CA MET A 1 25.05 -34.38 -39.04
C MET A 1 24.25 -33.13 -38.68
N PRO A 2 22.90 -33.15 -38.69
CA PRO A 2 22.08 -31.94 -38.72
C PRO A 2 21.90 -31.28 -37.35
N ALA A 3 21.66 -29.97 -37.39
CA ALA A 3 21.41 -29.07 -36.27
C ALA A 3 20.10 -29.41 -35.53
N MET A 4 20.18 -29.50 -34.21
CA MET A 4 19.05 -29.75 -33.31
C MET A 4 18.51 -28.41 -32.78
N TRP A 5 17.66 -27.75 -33.57
CA TRP A 5 16.85 -26.62 -33.10
C TRP A 5 15.69 -27.16 -32.25
N THR A 6 15.75 -26.91 -30.94
CA THR A 6 14.70 -27.23 -29.98
C THR A 6 13.40 -26.51 -30.36
N ARG A 7 12.43 -27.27 -30.87
CA ARG A 7 11.03 -26.86 -30.95
C ARG A 7 10.50 -26.72 -29.52
N LEU A 8 10.44 -25.50 -29.00
CA LEU A 8 9.64 -25.23 -27.81
C LEU A 8 8.18 -25.53 -28.17
N ALA A 9 7.63 -26.57 -27.55
CA ALA A 9 6.28 -27.03 -27.84
C ALA A 9 5.25 -25.93 -27.45
N PRO A 10 4.29 -25.60 -28.33
CA PRO A 10 3.28 -24.56 -28.07
C PRO A 10 2.39 -24.84 -26.84
N GLY A 11 2.39 -26.07 -26.32
CA GLY A 11 1.70 -26.44 -25.08
C GLY A 11 2.29 -25.83 -23.81
N LEU A 12 3.58 -25.50 -23.79
CA LEU A 12 4.24 -24.92 -22.59
C LEU A 12 3.87 -23.44 -22.36
N LEU A 13 3.55 -22.70 -23.43
CA LEU A 13 3.09 -21.31 -23.35
C LEU A 13 1.61 -21.22 -22.92
N ALA A 14 0.76 -22.14 -23.37
CA ALA A 14 -0.66 -22.18 -22.98
C ALA A 14 -0.86 -22.56 -21.51
N ALA A 15 -0.04 -23.48 -20.98
CA ALA A 15 -0.09 -23.88 -19.57
C ALA A 15 0.35 -22.74 -18.61
N LEU A 16 1.28 -21.87 -19.03
CA LEU A 16 1.70 -20.72 -18.24
C LEU A 16 0.58 -19.66 -18.12
N CYS A 17 -0.23 -19.43 -19.16
CA CYS A 17 -1.35 -18.49 -19.12
C CYS A 17 -2.48 -18.93 -18.17
N LEU A 18 -2.73 -20.24 -18.04
CA LEU A 18 -3.78 -20.77 -17.17
C LEU A 18 -3.40 -20.75 -15.69
N LEU A 19 -2.10 -20.80 -15.37
CA LEU A 19 -1.60 -20.68 -13.99
C LEU A 19 -1.69 -19.25 -13.42
N VAL A 20 -1.68 -18.23 -14.28
CA VAL A 20 -1.79 -16.81 -13.85
C VAL A 20 -3.21 -16.43 -13.42
N LEU A 21 -4.25 -17.08 -13.98
CA LEU A 21 -5.66 -16.79 -13.65
C LEU A 21 -6.16 -17.52 -12.40
N ALA A 22 -5.43 -18.53 -11.92
CA ALA A 22 -5.74 -19.27 -10.70
C ALA A 22 -5.11 -18.65 -9.44
N GLN A 23 -4.93 -17.32 -9.42
CA GLN A 23 -4.67 -16.61 -8.17
C GLN A 23 -5.85 -16.90 -7.21
N PRO A 24 -5.61 -17.28 -5.95
CA PRO A 24 -6.68 -17.65 -5.06
C PRO A 24 -7.47 -16.38 -4.69
N VAL A 25 -8.64 -16.21 -5.33
CA VAL A 25 -9.65 -15.19 -4.99
C VAL A 25 -9.87 -15.06 -3.48
N ALA A 26 -9.68 -16.16 -2.73
CA ALA A 26 -9.76 -16.22 -1.28
C ALA A 26 -8.74 -15.35 -0.51
N ALA A 27 -7.56 -15.05 -1.07
CA ALA A 27 -6.60 -14.14 -0.43
C ALA A 27 -7.07 -12.68 -0.57
N GLN A 28 -7.59 -12.34 -1.75
CA GLN A 28 -8.09 -11.02 -2.10
C GLN A 28 -9.33 -10.64 -1.28
N THR A 29 -10.24 -11.59 -1.03
CA THR A 29 -11.45 -11.36 -0.22
C THR A 29 -11.16 -11.17 1.26
N ARG A 30 -10.17 -11.86 1.84
CA ARG A 30 -9.78 -11.67 3.26
C ARG A 30 -9.20 -10.28 3.52
N ASP A 31 -8.38 -9.81 2.59
CA ASP A 31 -7.82 -8.48 2.63
C ASP A 31 -8.91 -7.41 2.53
N GLN A 32 -9.86 -7.59 1.60
CA GLN A 32 -11.00 -6.69 1.46
C GLN A 32 -11.94 -6.70 2.68
N ALA A 33 -12.14 -7.85 3.32
CA ALA A 33 -12.94 -7.96 4.54
C ALA A 33 -12.25 -7.34 5.76
N ARG A 34 -10.92 -7.46 5.89
CA ARG A 34 -10.13 -6.73 6.90
C ARG A 34 -10.22 -5.23 6.70
N ASN A 35 -10.17 -4.76 5.45
CA ASN A 35 -10.32 -3.34 5.12
C ASN A 35 -11.69 -2.80 5.56
N GLN A 36 -12.76 -3.57 5.37
CA GLN A 36 -14.12 -3.16 5.79
C GLN A 36 -14.34 -3.27 7.30
N ALA A 37 -13.56 -4.08 8.01
CA ALA A 37 -13.66 -4.25 9.45
C ALA A 37 -12.93 -3.14 10.25
N GLU A 38 -11.97 -2.43 9.65
CA GLU A 38 -11.27 -1.33 10.31
C GLU A 38 -12.15 -0.06 10.29
N ALA A 39 -12.45 0.50 11.47
CA ALA A 39 -13.19 1.75 11.59
C ALA A 39 -12.25 2.94 11.31
N CYS A 40 -12.24 3.43 10.07
CA CYS A 40 -11.33 4.48 9.65
C CYS A 40 -11.66 5.86 10.23
N GLU A 41 -12.95 6.17 10.37
CA GLU A 41 -13.45 7.45 10.89
C GLU A 41 -13.92 7.35 12.34
N ALA A 42 -13.12 6.70 13.19
CA ALA A 42 -13.41 6.66 14.62
C ALA A 42 -13.51 8.09 15.19
N THR A 43 -14.46 8.33 16.09
CA THR A 43 -14.63 9.65 16.70
C THR A 43 -13.48 9.94 17.67
N SER A 44 -12.54 10.79 17.24
CA SER A 44 -11.39 11.21 18.05
C SER A 44 -10.94 12.60 17.59
N PRO A 45 -11.63 13.67 18.06
CA PRO A 45 -11.45 15.03 17.55
C PRO A 45 -10.02 15.57 17.65
N GLU A 46 -9.23 15.04 18.59
CA GLU A 46 -7.83 15.42 18.76
C GLU A 46 -6.94 15.02 17.57
N TRP A 47 -7.41 14.12 16.70
CA TRP A 47 -6.69 13.68 15.50
C TRP A 47 -7.20 14.31 14.20
N ASP A 48 -8.32 15.03 14.22
CA ASP A 48 -8.91 15.63 13.01
C ASP A 48 -7.93 16.57 12.30
N GLY A 49 -7.18 17.36 13.08
CA GLY A 49 -6.16 18.26 12.53
C GLY A 49 -5.01 17.51 11.85
N ALA A 50 -4.56 16.40 12.43
CA ALA A 50 -3.50 15.56 11.87
C ALA A 50 -3.98 14.80 10.62
N ALA A 51 -5.22 14.27 10.67
CA ALA A 51 -5.86 13.63 9.52
C ALA A 51 -5.99 14.60 8.35
N PHE A 52 -6.44 15.84 8.60
CA PHE A 52 -6.51 16.87 7.58
C PHE A 52 -5.13 17.26 7.02
N ALA A 53 -4.11 17.41 7.89
CA ALA A 53 -2.75 17.68 7.46
C ALA A 53 -2.18 16.56 6.57
N ASN A 54 -2.45 15.30 6.91
CA ASN A 54 -2.07 14.14 6.09
C ASN A 54 -2.77 14.18 4.72
N PHE A 55 -4.09 14.45 4.70
CA PHE A 55 -4.86 14.58 3.46
C PHE A 55 -4.29 15.65 2.51
N ILE A 56 -3.88 16.80 3.03
CA ILE A 56 -3.26 17.86 2.22
C ILE A 56 -1.85 17.45 1.78
N SER A 57 -1.02 16.96 2.71
CA SER A 57 0.39 16.69 2.46
C SER A 57 0.63 15.56 1.45
N VAL A 58 -0.28 14.59 1.35
CA VAL A 58 -0.13 13.43 0.44
C VAL A 58 0.10 13.84 -1.02
N ASN A 59 -0.40 15.01 -1.42
CA ASN A 59 -0.23 15.58 -2.76
C ASN A 59 0.67 16.83 -2.81
N SER A 60 1.05 17.41 -1.66
CA SER A 60 1.63 18.76 -1.63
C SER A 60 2.94 18.89 -0.84
N LEU A 61 3.37 17.86 -0.11
CA LEU A 61 4.62 17.91 0.65
C LEU A 61 5.83 18.01 -0.28
N GLU A 62 6.57 19.11 -0.19
CA GLU A 62 7.89 19.22 -0.82
C GLU A 62 8.94 18.52 0.05
N TRP A 63 9.66 17.55 -0.51
CA TRP A 63 10.67 16.77 0.21
C TRP A 63 11.64 16.04 -0.73
N THR A 64 12.72 15.46 -0.18
CA THR A 64 13.84 14.92 -0.97
C THR A 64 14.28 13.52 -0.47
N PRO A 65 13.47 12.46 -0.67
CA PRO A 65 13.76 11.14 -0.10
C PRO A 65 14.99 10.44 -0.72
N PHE A 66 15.29 10.71 -1.99
CA PHE A 66 16.37 10.07 -2.75
C PHE A 66 17.34 11.07 -3.39
N ASN A 67 17.60 12.18 -2.71
CA ASN A 67 18.39 13.29 -3.24
C ASN A 67 17.81 13.90 -4.55
N GLN A 68 16.50 13.71 -4.74
CA GLN A 68 15.69 14.33 -5.79
C GLN A 68 14.45 14.95 -5.14
N MET A 69 14.11 16.17 -5.56
CA MET A 69 12.94 16.87 -5.05
C MET A 69 11.65 16.21 -5.58
N GLU A 70 10.72 15.93 -4.67
CA GLU A 70 9.41 15.36 -4.96
C GLU A 70 8.30 16.20 -4.31
N TRP A 71 7.10 16.08 -4.86
CA TRP A 71 5.87 16.71 -4.36
C TRP A 71 4.86 15.65 -3.95
N GLY A 72 4.42 15.72 -2.71
CA GLY A 72 3.55 14.72 -2.11
C GLY A 72 4.27 13.39 -1.85
N TRP A 73 3.50 12.45 -1.31
CA TRP A 73 4.00 11.14 -0.93
C TRP A 73 3.01 10.01 -1.25
N GLN A 74 2.04 10.26 -2.15
CA GLN A 74 1.02 9.30 -2.56
C GLN A 74 1.57 7.93 -2.99
N THR A 75 2.70 7.91 -3.71
CA THR A 75 3.37 6.68 -4.16
C THR A 75 3.83 5.79 -3.01
N TYR A 76 4.08 6.37 -1.83
CA TYR A 76 4.57 5.66 -0.65
C TYR A 76 3.46 5.16 0.26
N VAL A 77 2.21 5.60 0.04
CA VAL A 77 1.06 5.27 0.90
C VAL A 77 0.90 3.78 1.17
N PRO A 78 0.98 2.87 0.18
CA PRO A 78 0.82 1.44 0.44
C PRO A 78 1.88 0.87 1.39
N LEU A 79 3.13 1.35 1.28
CA LEU A 79 4.23 0.91 2.15
C LEU A 79 4.08 1.50 3.55
N ILE A 80 3.70 2.77 3.67
CA ILE A 80 3.47 3.42 4.97
C ILE A 80 2.32 2.73 5.71
N GLN A 81 1.20 2.47 5.02
CA GLN A 81 0.06 1.72 5.56
C GLN A 81 0.47 0.34 6.09
N GLN A 82 1.30 -0.39 5.34
CA GLN A 82 1.86 -1.66 5.78
C GLN A 82 2.70 -1.51 7.05
N GLU A 83 3.57 -0.50 7.10
CA GLU A 83 4.50 -0.29 8.20
C GLU A 83 3.80 0.16 9.51
N ILE A 84 2.77 1.01 9.41
CA ILE A 84 2.03 1.50 10.57
C ILE A 84 0.84 0.60 10.95
N GLY A 85 0.55 -0.45 10.15
CA GLY A 85 -0.44 -1.46 10.47
C GLY A 85 -1.90 -1.00 10.33
N THR A 86 -2.19 -0.11 9.38
CA THR A 86 -3.56 0.31 9.03
C THR A 86 -3.72 0.33 7.52
N ARG A 87 -4.95 0.09 7.02
CA ARG A 87 -5.25 0.23 5.59
C ARG A 87 -6.17 1.41 5.30
N CYS A 88 -6.50 2.19 6.32
CA CYS A 88 -7.30 3.39 6.17
C CYS A 88 -6.58 4.47 5.36
N ASP A 89 -7.37 5.29 4.66
CA ASP A 89 -6.85 6.39 3.86
C ASP A 89 -6.10 7.42 4.71
N VAL A 90 -5.15 8.12 4.10
CA VAL A 90 -4.25 9.07 4.77
C VAL A 90 -4.98 10.20 5.49
N GLY A 91 -6.18 10.56 5.02
CA GLY A 91 -7.02 11.62 5.57
C GLY A 91 -7.92 11.21 6.72
N THR A 92 -7.78 9.99 7.23
CA THR A 92 -8.66 9.42 8.26
C THR A 92 -8.06 9.55 9.65
N VAL A 93 -8.92 9.61 10.68
CA VAL A 93 -8.50 9.61 12.09
C VAL A 93 -7.62 8.40 12.41
N ARG A 94 -8.00 7.21 11.91
CA ARG A 94 -7.27 5.98 12.18
C ARG A 94 -5.84 6.00 11.65
N PHE A 95 -5.64 6.52 10.43
CA PHE A 95 -4.30 6.65 9.86
C PHE A 95 -3.44 7.63 10.67
N ALA A 96 -4.00 8.77 11.06
CA ALA A 96 -3.28 9.77 11.86
C ALA A 96 -2.81 9.21 13.22
N GLN A 97 -3.67 8.46 13.90
CA GLN A 97 -3.32 7.78 15.15
C GLN A 97 -2.18 6.76 14.96
N ALA A 98 -2.28 5.90 13.95
CA ALA A 98 -1.29 4.87 13.68
C ALA A 98 0.08 5.48 13.34
N LEU A 99 0.09 6.55 12.55
CA LEU A 99 1.32 7.26 12.20
C LEU A 99 1.96 7.93 13.43
N ALA A 100 1.18 8.61 14.26
CA ALA A 100 1.69 9.23 15.48
C ALA A 100 2.25 8.19 16.47
N GLN A 101 1.58 7.04 16.61
CA GLN A 101 2.07 5.92 17.41
C GLN A 101 3.41 5.40 16.86
N PHE A 102 3.51 5.19 15.55
CA PHE A 102 4.74 4.77 14.88
C PHE A 102 5.90 5.75 15.14
N GLN A 103 5.62 7.06 15.05
CA GLN A 103 6.59 8.13 15.25
C GLN A 103 7.08 8.18 16.69
N SER A 104 6.16 8.12 17.67
CA SER A 104 6.49 8.11 19.10
C SER A 104 7.35 6.90 19.49
N GLN A 105 7.02 5.71 18.99
CA GLN A 105 7.81 4.48 19.24
C GLN A 105 9.23 4.54 18.68
N ARG A 106 9.49 5.43 17.70
CA ARG A 106 10.80 5.62 17.06
C ARG A 106 11.48 6.94 17.47
N GLY A 107 10.89 7.72 18.38
CA GLY A 107 11.42 8.99 18.83
C GLY A 107 11.48 10.07 17.74
N LEU A 108 10.54 10.03 16.79
CA LEU A 108 10.42 11.02 15.72
C LEU A 108 9.55 12.23 16.11
N ILE A 109 8.81 12.12 17.21
CA ILE A 109 8.04 13.15 17.90
C ILE A 109 8.11 12.93 19.41
#